data_AF-A0A539D748-F1
#
_entry.id   AF-A0A539D748-F1
#
_cell.length_a   1.000
_cell.length_b   1.000
_cell.length_c   1.000
_cell.angle_alpha   90.00
_cell.angle_beta   90.00
_cell.angle_gamma   90.00
#
_symmetry.space_group_name_H-M   'P 1'
#
loop_
_entity.id
_entity.type
_entity.pdbx_description
1 polymer ?
#
loop_
_entity_poly.entity_id
_entity_poly.type
_entity_poly.pdbx_seq_one_letter_code
_entity_poly.pdbx_strand_id
1 'polypeptide(L)'
;MSSASPAAPPTYLRLDPEAWEEIRVAYQAGATAAQLARQWKVTANTIYDHARKGGWGKKRAGAVVARAHRDVVAGAEAAQREEYGAYFDEVFDDPFFGDVADPNFLGQRALNASARAMQRGAFDDARRLVQMSEIYFRLAPNLGRRLLMVVGDAIMDYRYADSLFAREPGDKCIVKERYWRVRDERFEKERETGRELRRLRDKVAAFEARTG
;
A
#
# COMPACT_ATOMS: atom_id res chain seq x y z
N MET A 1 3.84 33.32 55.14
CA MET A 1 4.65 34.06 54.15
C MET A 1 4.24 33.66 52.74
N SER A 2 3.54 34.56 52.05
CA SER A 2 3.56 34.82 50.60
C SER A 2 2.50 35.88 50.38
N SER A 3 2.92 37.14 50.47
CA SER A 3 2.09 38.31 50.18
C SER A 3 1.71 38.28 48.70
N ALA A 4 0.44 37.99 48.42
CA ALA A 4 -0.12 38.12 47.08
C ALA A 4 0.00 39.59 46.65
N SER A 5 0.57 39.83 45.47
CA SER A 5 0.65 41.17 44.87
C SER A 5 -0.76 41.75 44.68
N PRO A 6 -0.98 43.05 44.97
CA PRO A 6 -2.29 43.70 44.82
C PRO A 6 -2.76 43.86 43.36
N ALA A 7 -1.99 43.36 42.39
CA ALA A 7 -2.26 43.43 40.95
C ALA A 7 -2.67 42.08 40.31
N ALA A 8 -2.86 41.02 41.10
CA ALA A 8 -3.34 39.73 40.59
C ALA A 8 -4.88 39.66 40.66
N PRO A 9 -5.62 39.50 39.53
CA PRO A 9 -7.07 39.33 39.58
C PRO A 9 -7.44 38.02 40.30
N PRO A 10 -8.53 38.00 41.08
CA PRO A 10 -8.90 36.86 41.93
C PRO A 10 -9.15 35.58 41.11
N THR A 11 -8.58 34.46 41.57
CA THR A 11 -8.51 33.14 40.90
C THR A 11 -9.83 32.37 40.87
N TYR A 12 -10.94 32.95 41.30
CA TYR A 12 -12.27 32.33 41.26
C TYR A 12 -13.13 33.01 40.21
N LEU A 13 -12.69 32.96 38.95
CA LEU A 13 -13.50 33.39 37.81
C LEU A 13 -14.78 32.55 37.80
N ARG A 14 -15.91 33.16 38.16
CA ARG A 14 -17.22 32.64 37.80
C ARG A 14 -17.32 32.80 36.29
N LEU A 15 -17.09 31.71 35.56
CA LEU A 15 -17.33 31.65 34.12
C LEU A 15 -18.77 32.08 33.84
N ASP A 16 -18.94 32.93 32.83
CA ASP A 16 -20.26 33.33 32.36
C ASP A 16 -21.03 32.11 31.81
N PRO A 17 -22.37 32.16 31.80
CA PRO A 17 -23.20 31.06 31.28
C PRO A 17 -22.85 30.67 29.83
N GLU A 18 -22.47 31.64 29.00
CA GLU A 18 -22.03 31.42 27.61
C GLU A 18 -20.76 30.57 27.54
N ALA A 19 -19.78 30.84 28.41
CA ALA A 19 -18.56 30.07 28.48
C ALA A 19 -18.82 28.62 28.93
N TRP A 20 -19.78 28.40 29.83
CA TRP A 20 -20.20 27.05 30.21
C TRP A 20 -20.90 26.31 29.07
N GLU A 21 -21.60 27.03 28.19
CA GLU A 21 -22.24 26.45 27.01
C GLU A 21 -21.21 26.02 25.96
N GLU A 22 -20.15 26.80 25.75
CA GLU A 22 -19.03 26.39 24.90
C GLU A 22 -18.32 25.15 25.44
N ILE A 23 -18.06 25.10 26.76
CA ILE A 23 -17.51 23.92 27.43
C ILE A 23 -18.43 22.71 27.25
N ARG A 24 -19.75 22.89 27.35
CA ARG A 24 -20.74 21.83 27.13
C ARG A 24 -20.65 21.26 25.72
N VAL A 25 -20.67 22.13 24.71
CA VAL A 25 -20.62 21.74 23.29
C VAL A 25 -19.33 20.98 23.01
N ALA A 26 -18.19 21.49 23.46
CA ALA A 26 -16.90 20.84 23.27
C ALA A 26 -16.80 19.49 24.02
N TYR A 27 -17.32 19.41 25.24
CA TYR A 27 -17.37 18.17 26.02
C TYR A 27 -18.24 17.10 25.35
N GLN A 28 -19.38 17.50 24.77
CA GLN A 28 -20.26 16.61 24.00
C GLN A 28 -19.69 16.26 22.61
N ALA A 29 -18.83 17.11 22.04
CA ALA A 29 -18.09 16.78 20.82
C ALA A 29 -16.94 15.78 21.08
N GLY A 30 -16.62 15.47 22.34
CA GLY A 30 -15.65 14.46 22.73
C GLY A 30 -14.36 15.00 23.37
N ALA A 31 -14.25 16.31 23.59
CA ALA A 31 -13.12 16.88 24.32
C ALA A 31 -13.08 16.35 25.77
N THR A 32 -11.89 16.06 26.27
CA THR A 32 -11.74 15.56 27.65
C THR A 32 -11.87 16.69 28.67
N ALA A 33 -12.39 16.39 29.87
CA ALA A 33 -12.46 17.37 30.96
C ALA A 33 -11.07 17.95 31.30
N ALA A 34 -9.99 17.18 31.15
CA ALA A 34 -8.63 17.65 31.40
C ALA A 34 -8.16 18.68 30.36
N GLN A 35 -8.52 18.52 29.08
CA GLN A 35 -8.22 19.49 28.02
C GLN A 35 -9.00 20.79 28.25
N LEU A 36 -10.30 20.68 28.50
CA LEU A 36 -11.17 21.84 28.75
C LEU A 36 -10.78 22.58 30.04
N ALA A 37 -10.39 21.86 31.08
CA ALA A 37 -9.90 22.44 32.33
C ALA A 37 -8.67 23.33 32.11
N ARG A 38 -7.71 22.89 31.29
CA ARG A 38 -6.52 23.67 30.94
C ARG A 38 -6.87 24.89 30.10
N GLN A 39 -7.75 24.73 29.12
CA GLN A 39 -8.16 25.80 28.21
C GLN A 39 -8.91 26.93 28.94
N TRP A 40 -9.87 26.56 29.80
CA TRP A 40 -10.75 27.50 30.50
C TRP A 40 -10.27 27.86 31.90
N LYS A 41 -9.08 27.39 32.30
CA LYS A 41 -8.46 27.61 33.61
C LYS A 41 -9.38 27.23 34.79
N VAL A 42 -10.13 26.14 34.64
CA VAL A 42 -10.98 25.56 35.70
C VAL A 42 -10.49 24.17 36.09
N THR A 43 -11.00 23.63 37.19
CA THR A 43 -10.67 22.25 37.57
C THR A 43 -11.50 21.26 36.73
N ALA A 44 -10.90 20.11 36.39
CA ALA A 44 -11.63 19.04 35.71
C ALA A 44 -12.83 18.54 36.55
N ASN A 45 -12.73 18.61 37.88
CA ASN A 45 -13.81 18.22 38.79
C ASN A 45 -15.04 19.13 38.62
N THR A 46 -14.84 20.44 38.47
CA THR A 46 -15.93 21.38 38.18
C THR A 46 -16.65 21.04 36.88
N ILE A 47 -15.90 20.63 35.85
CA ILE A 47 -16.49 20.21 34.56
C ILE A 47 -17.30 18.91 34.73
N TYR A 48 -16.81 17.95 35.52
CA TYR A 48 -17.57 16.73 35.81
C TYR A 48 -18.85 17.00 36.62
N ASP A 49 -18.81 17.94 37.57
CA ASP A 49 -19.98 18.35 38.33
C ASP A 49 -21.03 19.02 37.44
N HIS A 50 -20.60 19.91 36.53
CA HIS A 50 -21.49 20.50 35.53
C HIS A 50 -22.03 19.46 34.55
N ALA A 51 -21.20 18.52 34.07
CA ALA A 51 -21.64 17.44 33.20
C ALA A 51 -22.67 16.52 33.88
N ARG A 52 -22.49 16.24 35.18
CA ARG A 52 -23.42 15.43 35.97
C ARG A 52 -24.73 16.16 36.24
N LYS A 53 -24.68 17.44 36.64
CA LYS A 53 -25.89 18.25 36.91
C LYS A 53 -26.64 18.63 35.64
N GLY A 54 -25.92 18.90 34.56
CA GLY A 54 -26.46 19.30 33.25
C GLY A 54 -26.75 18.14 32.29
N GLY A 55 -26.50 16.89 32.69
CA GLY A 55 -26.83 15.70 31.90
C GLY A 55 -26.03 15.55 30.59
N TRP A 56 -24.76 15.94 30.57
CA TRP A 56 -23.90 15.90 29.36
C TRP A 56 -23.36 14.50 29.04
N GLY A 57 -24.19 13.47 29.24
CA GLY A 57 -23.78 12.07 29.14
C GLY A 57 -23.22 11.68 27.77
N LYS A 58 -22.05 11.03 27.78
CA LYS A 58 -21.30 10.59 26.58
C LYS A 58 -22.07 9.68 25.61
N LYS A 59 -23.16 9.02 26.06
CA LYS A 59 -24.00 8.18 25.18
C LYS A 59 -24.68 8.97 24.04
N ARG A 60 -25.15 10.19 24.31
CA ARG A 60 -25.85 11.01 23.31
C ARG A 60 -24.86 11.71 22.37
N ALA A 61 -23.73 12.15 22.91
CA ALA A 61 -22.56 12.66 22.20
C ALA A 61 -22.00 11.64 21.19
N GLY A 62 -21.80 10.39 21.62
CA GLY A 62 -21.25 9.33 20.77
C GLY A 62 -22.10 9.04 19.53
N ALA A 63 -23.43 9.09 19.66
CA ALA A 63 -24.33 8.90 18.52
C ALA A 63 -24.30 10.07 17.52
N VAL A 64 -24.10 11.31 18.00
CA VAL A 64 -23.95 12.48 17.13
C VAL A 64 -22.62 12.44 16.37
N VAL A 65 -21.53 12.13 17.06
CA VAL A 65 -20.19 11.98 16.46
C VAL A 65 -20.16 10.82 15.46
N ALA A 66 -20.78 9.68 15.79
CA ALA A 66 -20.86 8.53 14.89
C ALA A 66 -21.65 8.84 13.61
N ARG A 67 -22.75 9.61 13.71
CA ARG A 67 -23.51 10.06 12.54
C ARG A 67 -22.71 11.04 11.69
N ALA A 68 -22.08 12.03 12.31
CA ALA A 68 -21.22 12.97 11.58
C ALA A 68 -20.06 12.27 10.85
N HIS A 69 -19.42 11.29 11.49
CA HIS A 69 -18.40 10.47 10.85
C HIS A 69 -18.96 9.66 9.67
N ARG A 70 -20.14 9.04 9.83
CA ARG A 70 -20.80 8.31 8.73
C ARG A 70 -21.05 9.23 7.53
N ASP A 71 -21.55 10.44 7.76
CA ASP A 71 -21.90 11.38 6.69
C ASP A 71 -20.64 11.88 5.95
N VAL A 72 -19.55 12.12 6.69
CA VAL A 72 -18.24 12.46 6.10
C VAL A 72 -17.68 11.31 5.27
N VAL A 73 -17.72 10.07 5.78
CA VAL A 73 -17.27 8.89 5.05
C VAL A 73 -18.12 8.66 3.80
N ALA A 74 -19.44 8.77 3.91
CA ALA A 74 -20.34 8.63 2.77
C ALA A 74 -20.09 9.70 1.69
N GLY A 75 -19.83 10.95 2.08
CA GLY A 75 -19.47 12.02 1.16
C GLY A 75 -18.11 11.78 0.48
N ALA A 76 -17.11 11.31 1.23
CA ALA A 76 -15.80 10.96 0.68
C ALA A 76 -15.89 9.76 -0.28
N GLU A 77 -16.65 8.72 0.06
CA GLU A 77 -16.88 7.56 -0.80
C GLU A 77 -17.66 7.92 -2.08
N ALA A 78 -18.60 8.86 -2.00
CA ALA A 78 -19.34 9.36 -3.16
C ALA A 78 -18.44 10.18 -4.10
N ALA A 79 -17.66 11.12 -3.56
CA ALA A 79 -16.68 11.89 -4.33
C ALA A 79 -15.63 10.98 -4.98
N GLN A 80 -15.16 9.98 -4.23
CA GLN A 80 -14.22 8.98 -4.74
C GLN A 80 -14.85 8.13 -5.85
N ARG A 81 -16.12 7.74 -5.76
CA ARG A 81 -16.84 7.05 -6.85
C ARG A 81 -16.95 7.91 -8.12
N GLU A 82 -17.23 9.20 -7.97
CA GLU A 82 -17.37 10.13 -9.09
C GLU A 82 -16.03 10.37 -9.80
N GLU A 83 -14.96 10.57 -9.02
CA GLU A 83 -13.58 10.67 -9.53
C GLU A 83 -13.14 9.39 -10.24
N TYR A 84 -13.43 8.22 -9.66
CA TYR A 84 -13.15 6.94 -10.32
C TYR A 84 -13.99 6.73 -11.57
N GLY A 85 -15.26 7.13 -11.59
CA GLY A 85 -16.11 7.02 -12.78
C GLY A 85 -15.53 7.81 -13.95
N ALA A 86 -15.15 9.06 -13.71
CA ALA A 86 -14.51 9.90 -14.72
C ALA A 86 -13.15 9.35 -15.21
N TYR A 87 -12.34 8.78 -14.29
CA TYR A 87 -11.08 8.13 -14.66
C TYR A 87 -11.30 6.83 -15.45
N PHE A 88 -12.33 6.05 -15.10
CA PHE A 88 -12.67 4.82 -15.82
C PHE A 88 -13.15 5.13 -17.24
N ASP A 89 -13.97 6.17 -17.42
CA ASP A 89 -14.42 6.64 -18.73
C ASP A 89 -13.24 7.16 -19.56
N GLU A 90 -12.34 7.96 -19.00
CA GLU A 90 -11.12 8.41 -19.70
C GLU A 90 -10.20 7.23 -20.08
N VAL A 91 -10.04 6.27 -19.16
CA VAL A 91 -9.15 5.14 -19.38
C VAL A 91 -9.76 4.13 -20.32
N PHE A 92 -11.06 3.85 -20.34
CA PHE A 92 -11.69 2.74 -21.07
C PHE A 92 -12.59 3.14 -22.24
N ASP A 93 -12.97 4.41 -22.39
CA ASP A 93 -13.90 4.88 -23.44
C ASP A 93 -13.20 5.50 -24.67
N ASP A 94 -11.86 5.44 -24.77
CA ASP A 94 -11.15 5.75 -26.03
C ASP A 94 -11.64 4.83 -27.17
N PRO A 95 -12.37 5.36 -28.17
CA PRO A 95 -13.04 4.58 -29.21
C PRO A 95 -12.09 4.22 -30.36
N PHE A 96 -10.81 4.61 -30.30
CA PHE A 96 -9.89 4.48 -31.45
C PHE A 96 -9.01 3.24 -31.43
N PHE A 97 -8.97 2.45 -30.36
CA PHE A 97 -8.11 1.26 -30.31
C PHE A 97 -8.71 0.12 -29.49
N GLY A 98 -8.86 -1.05 -30.11
CA GLY A 98 -9.05 -2.35 -29.45
C GLY A 98 -10.50 -2.80 -29.25
N ASP A 99 -10.70 -4.12 -29.27
CA ASP A 99 -11.97 -4.75 -28.90
C ASP A 99 -12.10 -4.72 -27.37
N VAL A 100 -13.06 -3.95 -26.85
CA VAL A 100 -13.36 -3.86 -25.42
C VAL A 100 -13.84 -5.19 -24.83
N ALA A 101 -14.17 -6.19 -25.66
CA ALA A 101 -14.45 -7.55 -25.24
C ALA A 101 -13.21 -8.47 -25.19
N ASP A 102 -12.02 -8.06 -25.68
CA ASP A 102 -10.78 -8.86 -25.57
C ASP A 102 -10.12 -8.68 -24.18
N PRO A 103 -10.05 -9.72 -23.34
CA PRO A 103 -9.40 -9.61 -22.04
C PRO A 103 -7.90 -9.26 -22.13
N ASN A 104 -7.20 -9.58 -23.22
CA ASN A 104 -5.81 -9.12 -23.39
C ASN A 104 -5.72 -7.61 -23.50
N PHE A 105 -6.63 -7.03 -24.28
CA PHE A 105 -6.68 -5.59 -24.51
C PHE A 105 -7.00 -4.86 -23.20
N LEU A 106 -8.02 -5.33 -22.46
CA LEU A 106 -8.36 -4.79 -21.14
C LEU A 106 -7.19 -4.91 -20.15
N GLY A 107 -6.46 -6.01 -20.17
CA GLY A 107 -5.27 -6.22 -19.34
C GLY A 107 -4.15 -5.21 -19.64
N GLN A 108 -3.81 -5.02 -20.92
CA GLN A 108 -2.79 -4.05 -21.33
C GLN A 108 -3.20 -2.61 -21.00
N ARG A 109 -4.49 -2.29 -21.15
CA ARG A 109 -5.05 -0.98 -20.84
C ARG A 109 -4.98 -0.66 -19.35
N ALA A 110 -5.36 -1.61 -18.50
CA ALA A 110 -5.23 -1.50 -17.04
C ALA A 110 -3.76 -1.35 -16.59
N LEU A 111 -2.83 -2.06 -17.23
CA LEU A 111 -1.40 -1.95 -16.94
C LEU A 111 -0.86 -0.56 -17.32
N ASN A 112 -1.20 -0.03 -18.50
CA ASN A 112 -0.82 1.32 -18.90
C ASN A 112 -1.43 2.40 -17.98
N ALA A 113 -2.67 2.21 -17.55
CA ALA A 113 -3.33 3.07 -16.56
C ALA A 113 -2.59 3.06 -15.22
N SER A 114 -2.13 1.89 -14.75
CA SER A 114 -1.32 1.80 -13.53
C SER A 114 -0.01 2.59 -13.63
N ALA A 115 0.65 2.56 -14.79
CA ALA A 115 1.88 3.32 -15.00
C ALA A 115 1.64 4.83 -14.91
N ARG A 116 0.51 5.32 -15.44
CA ARG A 116 0.09 6.72 -15.32
C ARG A 116 -0.28 7.08 -13.86
N ALA A 117 -0.95 6.19 -13.14
CA ALA A 117 -1.26 6.39 -11.72
C ALA A 117 0.02 6.48 -10.86
N MET A 118 1.03 5.63 -11.14
CA MET A 118 2.34 5.71 -10.50
C MET A 118 3.05 7.04 -10.78
N GLN A 119 3.00 7.55 -12.02
CA GLN A 119 3.59 8.85 -12.37
C GLN A 119 2.96 10.02 -11.60
N ARG A 120 1.69 9.90 -11.20
CA ARG A 120 0.96 10.90 -10.41
C ARG A 120 1.08 10.70 -8.89
N GLY A 121 1.82 9.68 -8.44
CA GLY A 121 1.96 9.35 -7.01
C GLY A 121 0.76 8.63 -6.38
N ALA A 122 -0.22 8.19 -7.17
CA ALA A 122 -1.41 7.49 -6.71
C ALA A 122 -1.17 5.97 -6.62
N PHE A 123 -0.40 5.54 -5.61
CA PHE A 123 0.08 4.15 -5.51
C PHE A 123 -1.00 3.11 -5.22
N ASP A 124 -2.03 3.48 -4.45
CA ASP A 124 -3.14 2.57 -4.14
C ASP A 124 -3.95 2.24 -5.40
N ASP A 125 -4.16 3.23 -6.27
CA ASP A 125 -4.85 3.06 -7.55
C ASP A 125 -4.01 2.27 -8.52
N ALA A 126 -2.71 2.56 -8.60
CA ALA A 126 -1.78 1.77 -9.39
C ALA A 126 -1.83 0.28 -9.00
N ARG A 127 -1.85 -0.03 -7.70
CA ARG A 127 -1.93 -1.41 -7.21
C ARG A 127 -3.22 -2.11 -7.64
N ARG A 128 -4.36 -1.43 -7.53
CA ARG A 128 -5.66 -1.97 -7.95
C ARG A 128 -5.72 -2.20 -9.46
N LEU A 129 -5.18 -1.28 -10.26
CA LEU A 129 -5.11 -1.40 -11.72
C LEU A 129 -4.20 -2.54 -12.17
N VAL A 130 -3.08 -2.78 -11.48
CA VAL A 130 -2.23 -3.96 -11.70
C VAL A 130 -3.00 -5.24 -11.41
N GLN A 131 -3.72 -5.31 -10.28
CA GLN A 131 -4.54 -6.49 -9.94
C GLN A 131 -5.62 -6.77 -11.00
N MET A 132 -6.28 -5.72 -11.52
CA MET A 132 -7.23 -5.86 -12.62
C MET A 132 -6.56 -6.36 -13.90
N SER A 133 -5.36 -5.87 -14.22
CA SER A 133 -4.61 -6.34 -15.40
C SER A 133 -4.32 -7.84 -15.32
N GLU A 134 -3.92 -8.34 -14.14
CA GLU A 134 -3.68 -9.77 -13.92
C GLU A 134 -4.94 -10.62 -14.12
N ILE A 135 -6.08 -10.14 -13.61
CA ILE A 135 -7.37 -10.83 -13.76
C ILE A 135 -7.74 -10.94 -15.24
N TYR A 136 -7.64 -9.84 -15.98
CA TYR A 136 -7.93 -9.83 -17.41
C TYR A 136 -6.98 -10.71 -18.22
N PHE A 137 -5.69 -10.69 -17.87
CA PHE A 137 -4.73 -11.58 -18.49
C PHE A 137 -4.98 -13.07 -18.19
N ARG A 138 -5.48 -13.42 -17.01
CA ARG A 138 -5.89 -14.81 -16.72
C ARG A 138 -7.13 -15.24 -17.53
N LEU A 139 -8.04 -14.32 -17.79
CA LEU A 139 -9.26 -14.57 -18.58
C LEU A 139 -8.99 -14.60 -20.09
N ALA A 140 -7.87 -14.06 -20.55
CA ALA A 140 -7.54 -14.05 -21.96
C ALA A 140 -7.25 -15.49 -22.48
N PRO A 141 -7.97 -15.96 -23.51
CA PRO A 141 -7.89 -17.35 -24.00
C PRO A 141 -6.49 -17.75 -24.50
N ASN A 142 -5.63 -16.77 -24.79
CA ASN A 142 -4.30 -16.99 -25.36
C ASN A 142 -3.16 -16.92 -24.32
N LEU A 143 -3.46 -16.62 -23.05
CA LEU A 143 -2.40 -16.37 -22.05
C LEU A 143 -1.85 -17.62 -21.38
N GLY A 144 -2.48 -18.79 -21.54
CA GLY A 144 -1.87 -20.05 -21.10
C GLY A 144 -0.47 -20.29 -21.70
N ARG A 145 -0.19 -19.77 -22.91
CA ARG A 145 1.14 -19.79 -23.53
C ARG A 145 2.05 -18.66 -23.07
N ARG A 146 1.53 -17.43 -22.90
CA ARG A 146 2.34 -16.27 -22.51
C ARG A 146 2.72 -16.28 -21.03
N LEU A 147 1.85 -16.73 -20.12
CA LEU A 147 2.20 -17.00 -18.72
C LEU A 147 3.25 -18.10 -18.61
N LEU A 148 3.18 -19.15 -19.45
CA LEU A 148 4.22 -20.20 -19.47
C LEU A 148 5.55 -19.68 -20.02
N MET A 149 5.54 -18.75 -20.97
CA MET A 149 6.77 -18.09 -21.43
C MET A 149 7.29 -17.06 -20.44
N VAL A 150 6.44 -16.31 -19.73
CA VAL A 150 6.89 -15.37 -18.68
C VAL A 150 7.39 -16.11 -17.45
N VAL A 151 6.71 -17.19 -17.05
CA VAL A 151 7.21 -18.12 -16.03
C VAL A 151 8.47 -18.84 -16.55
N GLY A 152 8.51 -19.20 -17.83
CA GLY A 152 9.70 -19.75 -18.49
C GLY A 152 10.87 -18.78 -18.44
N ASP A 153 10.69 -17.52 -18.81
CA ASP A 153 11.68 -16.46 -18.80
C ASP A 153 12.11 -16.11 -17.38
N ALA A 154 11.17 -16.10 -16.42
CA ALA A 154 11.46 -15.90 -15.00
C ALA A 154 12.22 -17.09 -14.38
N ILE A 155 11.95 -18.33 -14.82
CA ILE A 155 12.73 -19.52 -14.45
C ILE A 155 14.10 -19.52 -15.15
N MET A 156 14.20 -18.96 -16.35
CA MET A 156 15.44 -18.88 -17.14
C MET A 156 16.31 -17.67 -16.75
N ASP A 157 15.75 -16.66 -16.07
CA ASP A 157 16.50 -15.64 -15.35
C ASP A 157 17.07 -16.25 -14.06
N TYR A 158 18.34 -16.64 -14.14
CA TYR A 158 19.07 -17.30 -13.06
C TYR A 158 19.07 -16.53 -11.74
N ARG A 159 19.06 -15.19 -11.79
CA ARG A 159 19.10 -14.38 -10.56
C ARG A 159 17.75 -14.40 -9.87
N TYR A 160 16.68 -14.33 -10.65
CA TYR A 160 15.32 -14.39 -10.13
C TYR A 160 14.97 -15.81 -9.65
N ALA A 161 15.28 -16.84 -10.44
CA ALA A 161 15.07 -18.23 -10.08
C ALA A 161 15.85 -18.64 -8.82
N ASP A 162 17.07 -18.15 -8.60
CA ASP A 162 17.83 -18.39 -7.37
C ASP A 162 17.17 -17.78 -6.13
N SER A 163 16.54 -16.60 -6.28
CA SER A 163 15.78 -15.97 -5.20
C SER A 163 14.48 -16.73 -4.90
N LEU A 164 13.83 -17.26 -5.94
CA LEU A 164 12.54 -17.94 -5.84
C LEU A 164 12.68 -19.38 -5.30
N PHE A 165 13.75 -20.07 -5.69
CA PHE A 165 14.04 -21.45 -5.31
C PHE A 165 15.08 -21.57 -4.19
N ALA A 166 15.31 -20.49 -3.43
CA ALA A 166 16.18 -20.50 -2.26
C ALA A 166 15.83 -21.68 -1.32
N ARG A 167 16.86 -22.44 -0.93
CA ARG A 167 16.74 -23.57 -0.01
C ARG A 167 16.94 -23.08 1.42
N GLU A 168 15.89 -23.18 2.22
CA GLU A 168 16.02 -23.02 3.67
C GLU A 168 16.54 -24.33 4.31
N PRO A 169 17.29 -24.26 5.43
CA PRO A 169 17.77 -25.45 6.12
C PRO A 169 16.61 -26.37 6.53
N GLY A 170 16.57 -27.59 5.96
CA GLY A 170 15.54 -28.59 6.24
C GLY A 170 14.38 -28.64 5.25
N ASP A 171 14.35 -27.78 4.23
CA ASP A 171 13.30 -27.74 3.21
C ASP A 171 13.37 -28.97 2.28
N LYS A 172 12.32 -29.80 2.28
CA LYS A 172 12.16 -31.01 1.46
C LYS A 172 11.11 -30.81 0.38
N CYS A 173 11.40 -29.94 -0.58
CA CYS A 173 10.54 -29.70 -1.73
C CYS A 173 11.10 -30.40 -2.99
N ILE A 174 10.37 -31.41 -3.49
CA ILE A 174 10.76 -32.22 -4.66
C ILE A 174 11.06 -31.34 -5.90
N VAL A 175 10.31 -30.26 -6.07
CA VAL A 175 10.49 -29.33 -7.20
C VAL A 175 11.80 -28.55 -7.07
N LYS A 176 12.12 -28.03 -5.87
CA LYS A 176 13.42 -27.37 -5.58
C LYS A 176 14.57 -28.35 -5.77
N GLU A 177 14.47 -29.57 -5.23
CA GLU A 177 15.51 -30.60 -5.37
C GLU A 177 15.83 -30.92 -6.83
N ARG A 178 14.80 -31.02 -7.66
CA ARG A 178 14.97 -31.26 -9.10
C ARG A 178 15.61 -30.07 -9.81
N TYR A 179 15.18 -28.85 -9.51
CA TYR A 179 15.76 -27.62 -10.08
C TYR A 179 17.27 -27.51 -9.79
N TRP A 180 17.66 -27.67 -8.53
CA TRP A 180 19.06 -27.57 -8.10
C TRP A 180 19.94 -28.65 -8.73
N ARG A 181 19.45 -29.88 -8.85
CA ARG A 181 20.16 -30.97 -9.52
C ARG A 181 20.45 -30.67 -10.99
N VAL A 182 19.42 -30.25 -11.73
CA VAL A 182 19.56 -29.90 -13.16
C VAL A 182 20.51 -28.71 -13.34
N ARG A 183 20.47 -27.75 -12.43
CA ARG A 183 21.37 -26.59 -12.41
C ARG A 183 22.82 -27.00 -12.20
N ASP A 184 23.10 -27.84 -11.20
CA ASP A 184 24.44 -28.32 -10.88
C ASP A 184 25.04 -29.14 -12.04
N GLU A 185 24.24 -30.03 -12.63
CA GLU A 185 24.62 -30.82 -13.82
C GLU A 185 25.01 -29.92 -15.00
N ARG A 186 24.26 -28.82 -15.21
CA ARG A 186 24.55 -27.86 -16.27
C ARG A 186 25.84 -27.09 -16.00
N PHE A 187 26.07 -26.65 -14.77
CA PHE A 187 27.31 -25.95 -14.41
C PHE A 187 28.54 -26.83 -14.57
N GLU A 188 28.46 -28.12 -14.21
CA GLU A 188 29.60 -29.01 -14.45
C GLU A 188 29.87 -29.21 -15.94
N LYS A 189 28.82 -29.36 -16.77
CA LYS A 189 29.00 -29.41 -18.24
C LYS A 189 29.62 -28.14 -18.80
N GLU A 190 29.20 -26.97 -18.33
CA GLU A 190 29.79 -25.69 -18.75
C GLU A 190 31.26 -25.57 -18.29
N ARG A 191 31.60 -26.04 -17.09
CA ARG A 191 32.98 -26.12 -16.60
C ARG A 191 33.84 -27.08 -17.41
N GLU A 192 33.31 -28.25 -17.76
CA GLU A 192 33.97 -29.22 -18.63
C GLU A 192 34.23 -28.65 -20.02
N THR A 193 33.22 -28.06 -20.65
CA THR A 193 33.32 -27.40 -21.95
C THR A 193 34.36 -26.26 -21.90
N GLY A 194 34.36 -25.47 -20.83
CA GLY A 194 35.36 -24.42 -20.62
C GLY A 194 36.78 -24.96 -20.39
N ARG A 195 36.94 -26.11 -19.71
CA ARG A 195 38.23 -26.80 -19.57
C ARG A 195 38.74 -27.31 -20.92
N GLU A 196 37.85 -27.85 -21.74
CA GLU A 196 38.17 -28.38 -23.06
C GLU A 196 38.54 -27.28 -24.06
N LEU A 197 37.78 -26.18 -24.09
CA LEU A 197 38.10 -24.98 -24.88
C LEU A 197 39.48 -24.40 -24.54
N ARG A 198 39.82 -24.33 -23.24
CA ARG A 198 41.16 -23.90 -22.81
C ARG A 198 42.25 -24.85 -23.32
N ARG A 199 42.06 -26.17 -23.18
CA ARG A 199 43.01 -27.16 -23.70
C ARG A 199 43.20 -27.05 -25.21
N LEU A 200 42.13 -26.82 -25.96
CA LEU A 200 42.20 -26.64 -27.42
C LEU A 200 42.94 -25.34 -27.77
N ARG A 201 42.64 -24.24 -27.07
CA ARG A 201 43.33 -22.97 -27.24
C ARG A 201 44.84 -23.10 -26.98
N ASP A 202 45.22 -23.80 -25.92
CA ASP A 202 46.63 -24.00 -25.58
C ASP A 202 47.35 -24.88 -26.62
N LYS A 203 46.65 -25.87 -27.20
CA LYS A 203 47.18 -26.68 -28.31
C LYS A 203 47.38 -25.87 -29.59
N VAL A 204 46.43 -24.99 -29.93
CA VAL A 204 46.54 -24.10 -31.09
C VAL A 204 47.71 -23.14 -30.91
N ALA A 205 47.82 -22.48 -29.76
CA ALA A 205 48.95 -21.60 -29.45
C ALA A 205 50.32 -22.33 -29.51
N ALA A 206 50.39 -23.58 -29.03
CA ALA A 206 51.60 -24.39 -29.12
C ALA A 206 51.94 -24.83 -30.56
N PHE A 207 50.92 -24.98 -31.42
CA PHE A 207 51.12 -25.28 -32.83
C PHE A 207 51.63 -24.05 -33.58
N GLU A 208 50.99 -22.89 -33.38
CA GLU A 208 51.41 -21.60 -33.97
C GLU A 208 52.85 -21.25 -33.60
N ALA A 209 53.25 -21.46 -32.35
CA ALA A 209 54.63 -21.25 -31.88
C ALA A 209 55.68 -22.22 -32.46
N ARG A 210 55.26 -23.33 -33.10
CA ARG A 210 56.16 -24.28 -33.79
C ARG A 210 56.26 -24.03 -35.28
N THR A 211 55.28 -23.34 -35.87
CA THR A 211 55.19 -23.09 -37.32
C THR A 211 55.51 -21.66 -37.73
N GLY A 212 55.56 -20.72 -36.79
CA GLY A 212 56.11 -19.37 -36.97
C GLY A 212 57.56 -19.30 -36.51
#